data_AF-A0AAU6BLE4-F1
#
_entry.id   AF-A0AAU6BLE4-F1
#
_cell.length_a   1.000
_cell.length_b   1.000
_cell.length_c   1.000
_cell.angle_alpha   90.00
_cell.angle_beta   90.00
_cell.angle_gamma   90.00
#
_symmetry.space_group_name_H-M   'P 1'
#
loop_
_entity.id
_entity.type
_entity.pdbx_description
1 polymer ?
#
loop_
_entity_poly.entity_id
_entity_poly.type
_entity_poly.pdbx_seq_one_letter_code
_entity_poly.pdbx_strand_id
1 'polypeptide(L)'
;MALSVSTQAVDLRVQPVDEVLDRVERSLQVGLLPDTMVRKRRSVGARTDRGTWVRIERRLLDKIPDQGWNGTESAARLEDIAQPEWHGCVVWRAADGPVMWRADETELLPGAPVGSAILNEAPELPDDWWAALNASLDALAAQRTRRVATPDTDTITQTLVTESIRGAFPGGFDTAIERWMPAHADLNWANMTAPAFSLFDWEDWGNAPLGLDSASLWASSLAVPALADRVWHERWSDFESRDGKLMTLFACSKILGPYAHPEDPRLEPARRMAEQIIKGLQAG
;
A
#
# COMPACT_ATOMS: atom_id res chain seq x y z
N MET A 1 12.60 25.93 31.63
CA MET A 1 12.74 24.47 31.77
C MET A 1 11.91 23.82 30.68
N ALA A 2 12.55 23.32 29.63
CA ALA A 2 11.87 22.51 28.63
C ALA A 2 11.66 21.12 29.24
N LEU A 3 10.42 20.80 29.57
CA LEU A 3 10.06 19.43 29.91
C LEU A 3 10.23 18.61 28.62
N SER A 4 11.27 17.78 28.61
CA SER A 4 11.40 16.67 27.68
C SER A 4 10.17 15.78 27.87
N VAL A 5 9.16 15.98 27.01
CA VAL A 5 8.06 15.03 26.89
C VAL A 5 8.69 13.78 26.30
N SER A 6 8.84 12.76 27.13
CA SER A 6 9.21 11.42 26.70
C SER A 6 8.35 11.04 25.50
N THR A 7 8.97 11.00 24.31
CA THR A 7 8.38 10.45 23.08
C THR A 7 8.36 8.94 23.15
N GLN A 8 7.83 8.39 24.26
CA GLN A 8 7.68 6.96 24.41
C GLN A 8 6.79 6.48 23.27
N ALA A 9 7.30 5.55 22.47
CA ALA A 9 6.57 4.96 21.37
C ALA A 9 5.28 4.34 21.91
N VAL A 10 4.15 5.01 21.69
CA VAL A 10 2.83 4.53 22.09
C VAL A 10 2.53 3.26 21.29
N ASP A 11 2.21 2.19 22.00
CA ASP A 11 1.84 0.90 21.42
C ASP A 11 0.38 0.58 21.74
N LEU A 12 -0.50 0.79 20.75
CA LEU A 12 -1.94 0.58 20.90
C LEU A 12 -2.34 -0.89 21.06
N ARG A 13 -1.39 -1.84 21.07
CA ARG A 13 -1.67 -3.24 21.46
C ARG A 13 -1.87 -3.39 22.96
N VAL A 14 -1.27 -2.51 23.76
CA VAL A 14 -1.25 -2.63 25.24
C VAL A 14 -1.80 -1.39 25.95
N GLN A 15 -1.77 -0.23 25.30
CA GLN A 15 -2.26 1.02 25.88
C GLN A 15 -3.79 1.05 26.00
N PRO A 16 -4.40 1.65 27.03
CA PRO A 16 -5.85 1.84 27.08
C PRO A 16 -6.34 2.62 25.85
N VAL A 17 -7.51 2.22 25.31
CA VAL A 17 -8.13 2.88 24.15
C VAL A 17 -9.59 3.24 24.36
N ASP A 18 -10.14 3.02 25.56
CA ASP A 18 -11.58 3.17 25.84
C ASP A 18 -12.09 4.58 25.50
N GLU A 19 -11.39 5.63 25.94
CA GLU A 19 -11.76 7.01 25.62
C GLU A 19 -11.73 7.32 24.11
N VAL A 20 -10.84 6.65 23.37
CA VAL A 20 -10.74 6.78 21.91
C VAL A 20 -11.92 6.08 21.24
N LEU A 21 -12.27 4.87 21.70
CA LEU A 21 -13.43 4.12 21.21
C LEU A 21 -14.72 4.89 21.49
N ASP A 22 -14.95 5.34 22.73
CA ASP A 22 -16.13 6.14 23.13
C ASP A 22 -16.30 7.42 22.30
N ARG A 23 -15.18 8.05 21.93
CA ARG A 23 -15.21 9.23 21.06
C ARG A 23 -15.62 8.87 19.64
N VAL A 24 -15.08 7.78 19.09
CA VAL A 24 -15.37 7.32 17.73
C VAL A 24 -16.83 6.88 17.61
N GLU A 25 -17.34 6.08 18.55
CA GLU A 25 -18.74 5.66 18.59
C GLU A 25 -19.70 6.85 18.60
N ARG A 26 -19.46 7.85 19.45
CA ARG A 26 -20.27 9.07 19.50
C ARG A 26 -20.17 9.91 18.24
N SER A 27 -18.99 10.00 17.63
CA SER A 27 -18.77 10.88 16.47
C SER A 27 -19.34 10.29 15.18
N LEU A 28 -19.17 8.98 14.98
CA LEU A 28 -19.65 8.26 13.79
C LEU A 28 -21.06 7.68 13.96
N GLN A 29 -21.60 7.72 15.19
CA GLN A 29 -22.90 7.18 15.58
C GLN A 29 -23.00 5.68 15.26
N VAL A 30 -22.02 4.92 15.75
CA VAL A 30 -21.90 3.46 15.60
C VAL A 30 -21.58 2.81 16.94
N GLY A 31 -21.97 1.55 17.12
CA GLY A 31 -21.47 0.72 18.22
C GLY A 31 -20.33 -0.18 17.73
N LEU A 32 -19.15 -0.11 18.34
CA LEU A 32 -18.01 -0.97 18.00
C LEU A 32 -18.16 -2.33 18.72
N LEU A 33 -17.99 -3.42 17.98
CA LEU A 33 -18.12 -4.78 18.51
C LEU A 33 -16.79 -5.24 19.13
N PRO A 34 -16.67 -5.34 20.48
CA PRO A 34 -15.37 -5.55 21.13
C PRO A 34 -14.69 -6.87 20.75
N ASP A 35 -15.47 -7.93 20.52
CA ASP A 35 -14.98 -9.26 20.17
C ASP A 35 -14.33 -9.34 18.78
N THR A 36 -14.51 -8.29 17.96
CA THR A 36 -13.96 -8.19 16.60
C THR A 36 -12.72 -7.30 16.52
N MET A 37 -12.29 -6.78 17.67
CA MET A 37 -11.27 -5.75 17.73
C MET A 37 -9.89 -6.29 17.35
N VAL A 38 -9.26 -5.64 16.38
CA VAL A 38 -7.90 -5.89 15.95
C VAL A 38 -7.02 -4.72 16.38
N ARG A 39 -5.98 -5.01 17.15
CA ARG A 39 -5.06 -3.99 17.70
C ARG A 39 -3.68 -4.15 17.10
N LYS A 40 -3.16 -3.08 16.49
CA LYS A 40 -1.79 -2.96 15.98
C LYS A 40 -1.05 -1.88 16.77
N ARG A 41 0.24 -1.68 16.47
CA ARG A 41 1.07 -0.70 17.20
C ARG A 41 0.51 0.72 17.12
N ARG A 42 -0.03 1.12 15.96
CA ARG A 42 -0.51 2.49 15.68
C ARG A 42 -1.98 2.58 15.29
N SER A 43 -2.70 1.46 15.23
CA SER A 43 -4.11 1.43 14.87
C SER A 43 -4.90 0.41 15.66
N VAL A 44 -6.20 0.67 15.78
CA VAL A 44 -7.21 -0.24 16.30
C VAL A 44 -8.33 -0.25 15.28
N GLY A 45 -8.91 -1.42 15.00
CA GLY A 45 -10.12 -1.48 14.20
C GLY A 45 -11.10 -2.51 14.74
N ALA A 46 -12.38 -2.32 14.47
CA ALA A 46 -13.44 -3.22 14.88
C ALA A 46 -14.62 -3.15 13.90
N ARG A 47 -15.41 -4.22 13.85
CA ARG A 47 -16.72 -4.20 13.21
C ARG A 47 -17.68 -3.32 13.99
N THR A 48 -18.68 -2.78 13.31
CA THR A 48 -19.77 -2.04 13.94
C THR A 48 -21.05 -2.87 14.05
N ASP A 49 -21.98 -2.41 14.88
CA ASP A 49 -23.35 -2.91 15.00
C ASP A 49 -24.20 -2.76 13.72
N ARG A 50 -23.79 -1.90 12.78
CA ARG A 50 -24.44 -1.73 11.47
C ARG A 50 -23.76 -2.47 10.31
N GLY A 51 -22.82 -3.37 10.61
CA GLY A 51 -22.19 -4.20 9.60
C GLY A 51 -21.15 -3.47 8.74
N THR A 52 -20.44 -2.49 9.32
CA THR A 52 -19.31 -1.78 8.72
C THR A 52 -18.02 -2.08 9.50
N TRP A 53 -16.88 -1.60 8.99
CA TRP A 53 -15.59 -1.64 9.68
C TRP A 53 -15.13 -0.22 10.01
N VAL A 54 -14.61 -0.02 11.22
CA VAL A 54 -13.95 1.23 11.60
C VAL A 54 -12.47 0.98 11.85
N ARG A 55 -11.60 1.73 11.18
CA ARG A 55 -10.14 1.78 11.42
C ARG A 55 -9.79 3.11 12.07
N ILE A 56 -9.29 3.04 13.30
CA ILE A 56 -8.77 4.16 14.09
C ILE A 56 -7.26 4.10 14.02
N GLU A 57 -6.62 5.16 13.55
CA GLU A 57 -5.16 5.26 13.51
C GLU A 57 -4.70 6.50 14.28
N ARG A 58 -3.48 6.39 14.83
CA ARG A 58 -2.77 7.43 15.55
C ARG A 58 -1.50 7.82 14.79
N ARG A 59 -1.34 9.11 14.49
CA ARG A 59 -0.14 9.64 13.83
C ARG A 59 0.41 10.86 14.56
N LEU A 60 1.74 11.02 14.58
CA LEU A 60 2.34 12.26 15.06
C LEU A 60 2.12 13.37 14.02
N LEU A 61 1.96 14.61 14.47
CA LEU A 61 1.69 15.76 13.58
C LEU A 61 2.81 15.97 12.56
N ASP A 62 4.07 15.77 12.95
CA ASP A 62 5.25 15.88 12.07
C ASP A 62 5.36 14.74 11.05
N LYS A 63 4.54 13.70 11.18
CA LYS A 63 4.44 12.56 10.25
C LYS A 63 3.24 12.66 9.33
N ILE A 64 2.45 13.74 9.40
CA ILE A 64 1.40 14.01 8.43
C ILE A 64 2.03 14.80 7.29
N PRO A 65 2.04 14.27 6.06
CA PRO A 65 2.65 14.96 4.92
C PRO A 65 1.82 16.18 4.51
N ASP A 66 2.40 17.06 3.70
CA ASP A 66 1.75 18.29 3.23
C ASP A 66 0.44 18.03 2.46
N GLN A 67 0.34 16.89 1.77
CA GLN A 67 -0.90 16.47 1.09
C GLN A 67 -1.98 15.95 2.05
N GLY A 68 -1.67 15.85 3.34
CA GLY A 68 -2.56 15.39 4.39
C GLY A 68 -2.58 13.87 4.58
N TRP A 69 -3.44 13.44 5.49
CA TRP A 69 -3.67 12.05 5.88
C TRP A 69 -5.15 11.72 5.70
N ASN A 70 -5.55 11.71 4.44
CA ASN A 70 -6.92 11.56 3.96
C ASN A 70 -6.99 10.64 2.73
N GLY A 71 -6.06 9.69 2.61
CA GLY A 71 -5.99 8.74 1.49
C GLY A 71 -7.30 7.98 1.31
N THR A 72 -7.79 7.33 2.37
CA THR A 72 -9.02 6.55 2.38
C THR A 72 -10.24 7.35 1.93
N GLU A 73 -10.49 8.52 2.55
CA GLU A 73 -11.57 9.43 2.14
C GLU A 73 -11.42 9.93 0.71
N SER A 74 -10.19 10.19 0.26
CA SER A 74 -9.96 10.64 -1.12
C SER A 74 -10.25 9.53 -2.13
N ALA A 75 -9.99 8.26 -1.77
CA ALA A 75 -10.24 7.10 -2.63
C ALA A 75 -11.73 6.82 -2.84
N ALA A 76 -12.61 7.35 -1.97
CA ALA A 76 -14.07 7.25 -2.12
C ALA A 76 -14.61 7.90 -3.42
N ARG A 77 -13.81 8.70 -4.11
CA ARG A 77 -14.15 9.32 -5.40
C ARG A 77 -13.70 8.50 -6.61
N LEU A 78 -12.97 7.41 -6.40
CA LEU A 78 -12.51 6.57 -7.48
C LEU A 78 -13.68 5.72 -7.98
N GLU A 79 -13.82 5.66 -9.29
CA GLU A 79 -14.91 4.97 -9.98
C GLU A 79 -14.39 3.67 -10.61
N ASP A 80 -15.27 2.69 -10.73
CA ASP A 80 -15.01 1.40 -11.41
C ASP A 80 -13.87 0.55 -10.79
N ILE A 81 -13.57 0.77 -9.52
CA ILE A 81 -12.60 -0.02 -8.74
C ILE A 81 -13.36 -0.88 -7.73
N ALA A 82 -13.04 -2.17 -7.64
CA ALA A 82 -13.54 -3.02 -6.57
C ALA A 82 -12.87 -2.64 -5.24
N GLN A 83 -13.53 -1.80 -4.44
CA GLN A 83 -13.09 -1.34 -3.12
C GLN A 83 -14.30 -1.22 -2.18
N PRO A 84 -14.11 -1.34 -0.85
CA PRO A 84 -15.20 -1.11 0.10
C PRO A 84 -15.68 0.34 0.06
N GLU A 85 -16.98 0.58 0.11
CA GLU A 85 -17.53 1.95 0.19
C GLU A 85 -17.05 2.63 1.47
N TRP A 86 -16.67 3.91 1.37
CA TRP A 86 -16.32 4.74 2.51
C TRP A 86 -17.53 5.54 2.98
N HIS A 87 -17.90 5.43 4.26
CA HIS A 87 -19.10 6.06 4.80
C HIS A 87 -18.82 7.40 5.48
N GLY A 88 -17.62 7.57 6.04
CA GLY A 88 -17.29 8.79 6.76
C GLY A 88 -16.01 8.68 7.57
N CYS A 89 -15.59 9.81 8.13
CA CYS A 89 -14.48 9.85 9.08
C CYS A 89 -14.69 10.88 10.18
N VAL A 90 -13.92 10.73 11.24
CA VAL A 90 -13.69 11.76 12.24
C VAL A 90 -12.18 11.92 12.45
N VAL A 91 -11.71 13.17 12.45
CA VAL A 91 -10.30 13.52 12.68
C VAL A 91 -10.23 14.46 13.87
N TRP A 92 -9.29 14.23 14.78
CA TRP A 92 -9.11 15.11 15.93
C TRP A 92 -7.66 15.12 16.41
N ARG A 93 -7.26 16.25 17.01
CA ARG A 93 -5.99 16.37 17.70
C ARG A 93 -6.12 15.81 19.11
N ALA A 94 -5.13 15.04 19.57
CA ALA A 94 -5.05 14.62 20.96
C ALA A 94 -4.85 15.83 21.88
N ALA A 95 -5.44 15.81 23.08
CA ALA A 95 -5.33 16.92 24.01
C ALA A 95 -3.94 17.03 24.66
N ASP A 96 -3.18 15.93 24.69
CA ASP A 96 -1.98 15.72 25.49
C ASP A 96 -0.69 15.60 24.66
N GLY A 97 -0.68 16.04 23.39
CA GLY A 97 0.54 16.01 22.61
C GLY A 97 0.42 16.39 21.14
N PRO A 98 1.52 16.31 20.38
CA PRO A 98 1.54 16.56 18.95
C PRO A 98 1.05 15.33 18.17
N VAL A 99 -0.14 14.83 18.51
CA VAL A 99 -0.74 13.63 17.93
C VAL A 99 -2.06 14.01 17.28
N MET A 100 -2.32 13.41 16.12
CA MET A 100 -3.61 13.42 15.46
C MET A 100 -4.15 11.99 15.38
N TRP A 101 -5.45 11.89 15.54
CA TRP A 101 -6.22 10.67 15.39
C TRP A 101 -7.15 10.83 14.21
N ARG A 102 -7.38 9.72 13.52
CA ARG A 102 -8.35 9.59 12.45
C ARG A 102 -9.05 8.26 12.61
N ALA A 103 -10.37 8.27 12.50
CA ALA A 103 -11.17 7.07 12.36
C ALA A 103 -11.92 7.13 11.04
N ASP A 104 -11.74 6.12 10.19
CA ASP A 104 -12.47 5.94 8.94
C ASP A 104 -13.42 4.76 9.09
N GLU A 105 -14.64 4.93 8.57
CA GLU A 105 -15.62 3.87 8.44
C GLU A 105 -15.77 3.45 6.98
N THR A 106 -15.71 2.15 6.74
CA THR A 106 -15.91 1.54 5.43
C THR A 106 -16.86 0.37 5.50
N GLU A 107 -17.37 -0.09 4.36
CA GLU A 107 -17.98 -1.41 4.27
C GLU A 107 -17.05 -2.51 4.78
N LEU A 108 -17.66 -3.63 5.18
CA LEU A 108 -16.91 -4.85 5.44
C LEU A 108 -16.31 -5.37 4.14
N LEU A 109 -15.09 -5.87 4.25
CA LEU A 109 -14.43 -6.58 3.17
C LEU A 109 -15.27 -7.81 2.73
N PRO A 110 -15.39 -8.10 1.42
CA PRO A 110 -16.20 -9.20 0.91
C PRO A 110 -15.56 -10.58 1.18
N GLY A 111 -14.32 -10.61 1.64
CA GLY A 111 -13.57 -11.82 1.95
C GLY A 111 -12.42 -11.53 2.92
N ALA A 112 -11.64 -12.57 3.23
CA ALA A 112 -10.41 -12.41 3.99
C ALA A 112 -9.29 -11.88 3.08
N PRO A 113 -8.26 -11.20 3.62
CA PRO A 113 -7.05 -10.91 2.87
C PRO A 113 -6.47 -12.16 2.20
N VAL A 114 -5.93 -12.04 0.98
CA VAL A 114 -5.36 -13.19 0.25
C VAL A 114 -4.26 -13.86 1.07
N GLY A 115 -3.45 -13.08 1.81
CA GLY A 115 -2.51 -13.61 2.78
C GLY A 115 -1.68 -12.52 3.45
N SER A 116 -0.42 -12.83 3.75
CA SER A 116 0.59 -11.83 4.13
C SER A 116 1.05 -11.02 2.93
N ALA A 117 1.73 -9.90 3.15
CA ALA A 117 2.18 -9.01 2.07
C ALA A 117 3.02 -9.76 1.02
N ILE A 118 3.88 -10.67 1.49
CA ILE A 118 4.67 -11.60 0.65
C ILE A 118 4.12 -13.00 0.88
N LEU A 119 3.85 -13.73 -0.19
CA LEU A 119 3.37 -15.11 -0.12
C LEU A 119 4.51 -16.11 -0.29
N ASN A 120 4.46 -17.20 0.48
CA ASN A 120 5.39 -18.32 0.35
C ASN A 120 4.76 -19.53 -0.38
N GLU A 121 3.45 -19.49 -0.62
CA GLU A 121 2.68 -20.51 -1.32
C GLU A 121 1.71 -19.81 -2.29
N ALA A 122 1.41 -20.45 -3.43
CA ALA A 122 0.49 -19.88 -4.41
C ALA A 122 -0.96 -19.92 -3.86
N PRO A 123 -1.67 -18.79 -3.82
CA PRO A 123 -3.08 -18.79 -3.45
C PRO A 123 -3.91 -19.39 -4.59
N GLU A 124 -4.99 -20.10 -4.25
CA GLU A 124 -5.96 -20.58 -5.22
C GLU A 124 -6.90 -19.43 -5.61
N LEU A 125 -6.59 -18.74 -6.71
CA LEU A 125 -7.36 -17.61 -7.22
C LEU A 125 -7.97 -17.94 -8.58
N PRO A 126 -9.30 -17.84 -8.74
CA PRO A 126 -9.96 -18.12 -10.02
C PRO A 126 -9.71 -17.02 -11.07
N ASP A 127 -9.94 -17.32 -12.35
CA ASP A 127 -9.65 -16.37 -13.45
C ASP A 127 -10.50 -15.08 -13.38
N ASP A 128 -11.72 -15.14 -12.82
CA ASP A 128 -12.57 -13.97 -12.59
C ASP A 128 -12.01 -13.03 -11.51
N TRP A 129 -11.30 -13.57 -10.52
CA TRP A 129 -10.54 -12.77 -9.55
C TRP A 129 -9.43 -11.98 -10.25
N TRP A 130 -8.66 -12.62 -11.14
CA TRP A 130 -7.61 -11.95 -11.91
C TRP A 130 -8.18 -10.90 -12.87
N ALA A 131 -9.32 -11.19 -13.50
CA ALA A 131 -10.03 -10.22 -14.33
C ALA A 131 -10.47 -8.99 -13.53
N ALA A 132 -10.98 -9.18 -12.30
CA ALA A 132 -11.38 -8.10 -11.41
C ALA A 132 -10.18 -7.25 -10.93
N LEU A 133 -9.04 -7.89 -10.65
CA LEU A 133 -7.77 -7.19 -10.36
C LEU A 133 -7.37 -6.29 -11.54
N ASN A 134 -7.29 -6.85 -12.74
CA ASN A 134 -6.87 -6.10 -13.92
C ASN A 134 -7.83 -4.94 -14.22
N ALA A 135 -9.13 -5.18 -14.20
CA ALA A 135 -10.13 -4.14 -14.42
C ALA A 135 -10.00 -3.00 -13.40
N SER A 136 -9.78 -3.32 -12.13
CA SER A 136 -9.63 -2.32 -11.07
C SER A 136 -8.34 -1.51 -11.20
N LEU A 137 -7.22 -2.14 -11.57
CA LEU A 137 -5.95 -1.43 -11.79
C LEU A 137 -5.98 -0.57 -13.06
N ASP A 138 -6.62 -1.04 -14.13
CA ASP A 138 -6.80 -0.27 -15.36
C ASP A 138 -7.73 0.94 -15.12
N ALA A 139 -8.83 0.73 -14.37
CA ALA A 139 -9.71 1.80 -13.94
C ALA A 139 -8.94 2.83 -13.11
N LEU A 140 -8.15 2.39 -12.12
CA LEU A 140 -7.30 3.26 -11.31
C LEU A 140 -6.34 4.11 -12.15
N ALA A 141 -5.61 3.48 -13.08
CA ALA A 141 -4.67 4.17 -13.97
C ALA A 141 -5.35 5.23 -14.86
N ALA A 142 -6.65 5.09 -15.13
CA ALA A 142 -7.44 6.06 -15.90
C ALA A 142 -7.98 7.23 -15.04
N GLN A 143 -7.91 7.15 -13.71
CA GLN A 143 -8.39 8.20 -12.81
C GLN A 143 -7.53 9.47 -12.89
N ARG A 144 -8.03 10.56 -12.28
CA ARG A 144 -7.29 11.82 -12.17
C ARG A 144 -7.18 12.25 -10.72
N THR A 145 -5.95 12.55 -10.30
CA THR A 145 -5.69 13.07 -8.96
C THR A 145 -4.52 14.05 -8.95
N ARG A 146 -4.44 14.88 -7.91
CA ARG A 146 -3.26 15.69 -7.59
C ARG A 146 -2.42 15.07 -6.47
N ARG A 147 -2.93 14.01 -5.83
CA ARG A 147 -2.17 13.25 -4.83
C ARG A 147 -0.92 12.69 -5.48
N VAL A 148 0.15 12.61 -4.71
CA VAL A 148 1.36 11.88 -5.09
C VAL A 148 1.43 10.65 -4.21
N ALA A 149 1.68 9.50 -4.80
CA ALA A 149 1.73 8.24 -4.08
C ALA A 149 2.85 8.26 -3.02
N THR A 150 2.65 7.53 -1.93
CA THR A 150 3.61 7.42 -0.82
C THR A 150 4.01 5.95 -0.56
N PRO A 151 4.57 5.22 -1.54
CA PRO A 151 5.01 3.84 -1.32
C PRO A 151 6.02 3.78 -0.16
N ASP A 152 5.86 2.80 0.73
CA ASP A 152 6.62 2.67 1.97
C ASP A 152 6.57 3.92 2.87
N THR A 153 5.48 4.70 2.79
CA THR A 153 5.26 5.97 3.50
C THR A 153 6.13 7.15 3.05
N ASP A 154 6.87 7.01 1.95
CA ASP A 154 7.70 8.06 1.35
C ASP A 154 7.12 8.56 0.03
N THR A 155 7.00 9.88 -0.13
CA THR A 155 6.48 10.48 -1.37
C THR A 155 7.34 10.09 -2.56
N ILE A 156 6.74 9.40 -3.55
CA ILE A 156 7.48 8.99 -4.74
C ILE A 156 7.79 10.19 -5.64
N THR A 157 9.07 10.30 -5.99
CA THR A 157 9.59 11.38 -6.84
C THR A 157 10.57 10.80 -7.87
N GLN A 158 10.84 11.55 -8.94
CA GLN A 158 11.91 11.22 -9.90
C GLN A 158 13.25 10.98 -9.19
N THR A 159 13.59 11.82 -8.20
CA THR A 159 14.82 11.71 -7.42
C THR A 159 14.85 10.42 -6.63
N LEU A 160 13.80 10.12 -5.85
CA LEU A 160 13.70 8.89 -5.05
C LEU A 160 13.87 7.64 -5.92
N VAL A 161 13.18 7.59 -7.06
CA VAL A 161 13.27 6.47 -8.01
C VAL A 161 14.71 6.32 -8.53
N THR A 162 15.32 7.43 -8.96
CA THR A 162 16.67 7.44 -9.52
C THR A 162 17.70 6.99 -8.50
N GLU A 163 17.64 7.51 -7.28
CA GLU A 163 18.56 7.19 -6.20
C GLU A 163 18.42 5.74 -5.76
N SER A 164 17.19 5.23 -5.63
CA SER A 164 16.93 3.83 -5.27
C SER A 164 17.50 2.88 -6.32
N ILE A 165 17.22 3.13 -7.61
CA ILE A 165 17.73 2.30 -8.70
C ILE A 165 19.26 2.38 -8.77
N ARG A 166 19.86 3.58 -8.75
CA ARG A 166 21.32 3.75 -8.88
C ARG A 166 22.09 3.25 -7.66
N GLY A 167 21.47 3.30 -6.48
CA GLY A 167 22.05 2.76 -5.24
C GLY A 167 22.22 1.24 -5.29
N ALA A 168 21.27 0.52 -5.91
CA ALA A 168 21.33 -0.93 -6.07
C ALA A 168 22.03 -1.37 -7.37
N PHE A 169 21.90 -0.58 -8.44
CA PHE A 169 22.36 -0.93 -9.78
C PHE A 169 23.16 0.24 -10.39
N PRO A 170 24.49 0.25 -10.23
CA PRO A 170 25.35 1.27 -10.83
C PRO A 170 25.50 1.02 -12.34
N GLY A 171 24.43 1.29 -13.10
CA GLY A 171 24.38 1.14 -14.56
C GLY A 171 24.22 2.49 -15.26
N GLY A 172 24.85 2.64 -16.42
CA GLY A 172 24.76 3.83 -17.27
C GLY A 172 23.53 3.82 -18.17
N PHE A 173 22.34 3.66 -17.60
CA PHE A 173 21.06 3.79 -18.31
C PHE A 173 20.25 4.97 -17.77
N ASP A 174 19.37 5.52 -18.60
CA ASP A 174 18.52 6.64 -18.23
C ASP A 174 17.38 6.18 -17.30
N THR A 175 17.17 6.93 -16.22
CA THR A 175 16.14 6.68 -15.19
C THR A 175 15.03 7.72 -15.20
N ALA A 176 15.01 8.64 -16.18
CA ALA A 176 13.93 9.61 -16.33
C ALA A 176 12.58 8.90 -16.46
N ILE A 177 11.57 9.30 -15.68
CA ILE A 177 10.21 8.76 -15.74
C ILE A 177 9.38 9.64 -16.66
N GLU A 178 8.72 9.01 -17.63
CA GLU A 178 7.93 9.74 -18.63
C GLU A 178 6.45 9.79 -18.27
N ARG A 179 5.90 8.71 -17.70
CA ARG A 179 4.47 8.58 -17.42
C ARG A 179 4.19 8.42 -15.94
N TRP A 180 3.38 9.34 -15.44
CA TRP A 180 2.85 9.33 -14.09
C TRP A 180 1.34 9.14 -14.15
N MET A 181 0.82 8.21 -13.35
CA MET A 181 -0.60 7.85 -13.31
C MET A 181 -0.99 7.40 -11.91
N PRO A 182 -2.30 7.45 -11.54
CA PRO A 182 -2.72 6.98 -10.24
C PRO A 182 -2.37 5.50 -10.03
N ALA A 183 -1.89 5.20 -8.84
CA ALA A 183 -1.53 3.86 -8.37
C ALA A 183 -1.96 3.71 -6.91
N HIS A 184 -2.20 2.48 -6.47
CA HIS A 184 -2.49 2.11 -5.09
C HIS A 184 -1.27 2.39 -4.19
N ALA A 185 -0.07 2.18 -4.73
CA ALA A 185 1.24 2.45 -4.11
C ALA A 185 1.62 1.58 -2.90
N ASP A 186 0.68 0.79 -2.38
CA ASP A 186 0.95 -0.32 -1.46
C ASP A 186 0.28 -1.62 -1.98
N LEU A 187 0.44 -1.93 -3.27
CA LEU A 187 -0.16 -3.14 -3.85
C LEU A 187 0.64 -4.38 -3.48
N ASN A 188 0.09 -5.19 -2.58
CA ASN A 188 0.63 -6.46 -2.13
C ASN A 188 -0.50 -7.43 -1.72
N TRP A 189 -0.19 -8.69 -1.43
CA TRP A 189 -1.18 -9.73 -1.18
C TRP A 189 -1.98 -9.57 0.13
N ALA A 190 -1.53 -8.72 1.06
CA ALA A 190 -2.27 -8.41 2.29
C ALA A 190 -3.32 -7.31 2.10
N ASN A 191 -3.30 -6.58 0.98
CA ASN A 191 -4.19 -5.45 0.70
C ASN A 191 -5.26 -5.79 -0.35
N MET A 192 -5.51 -7.08 -0.54
CA MET A 192 -6.54 -7.60 -1.45
C MET A 192 -7.27 -8.76 -0.79
N THR A 193 -8.53 -8.99 -1.15
CA THR A 193 -9.34 -10.08 -0.59
C THR A 193 -9.56 -11.24 -1.56
N ALA A 194 -9.88 -12.41 -1.01
CA ALA A 194 -10.32 -13.60 -1.73
C ALA A 194 -11.44 -14.34 -0.96
N PRO A 195 -12.29 -15.15 -1.63
CA PRO A 195 -12.30 -15.42 -3.08
C PRO A 195 -12.91 -14.30 -3.93
N ALA A 196 -13.68 -13.39 -3.32
CA ALA A 196 -14.14 -12.18 -3.99
C ALA A 196 -13.02 -11.12 -3.97
N PHE A 197 -12.71 -10.52 -5.12
CA PHE A 197 -11.68 -9.49 -5.22
C PHE A 197 -12.17 -8.15 -4.65
N SER A 198 -11.30 -7.49 -3.88
CA SER A 198 -11.45 -6.09 -3.47
C SER A 198 -10.08 -5.56 -3.04
N LEU A 199 -9.73 -4.35 -3.46
CA LEU A 199 -8.60 -3.56 -2.98
C LEU A 199 -8.98 -2.76 -1.74
N PHE A 200 -8.08 -2.67 -0.78
CA PHE A 200 -8.26 -1.87 0.43
C PHE A 200 -6.91 -1.34 0.95
N ASP A 201 -6.95 -0.52 2.00
CA ASP A 201 -5.79 0.20 2.56
C ASP A 201 -5.26 1.31 1.64
N TRP A 202 -6.20 2.16 1.19
CA TRP A 202 -5.97 3.32 0.32
C TRP A 202 -5.26 4.49 1.02
N GLU A 203 -4.32 4.28 1.94
CA GLU A 203 -3.65 5.39 2.63
C GLU A 203 -2.59 6.09 1.74
N ASP A 204 -1.90 5.30 0.91
CA ASP A 204 -0.71 5.74 0.16
C ASP A 204 -0.97 6.05 -1.33
N TRP A 205 -2.20 5.88 -1.80
CA TRP A 205 -2.50 6.04 -3.23
C TRP A 205 -2.30 7.47 -3.75
N GLY A 206 -1.95 7.57 -5.03
CA GLY A 206 -1.75 8.82 -5.73
C GLY A 206 -1.02 8.61 -7.06
N ASN A 207 -0.58 9.70 -7.71
CA ASN A 207 0.23 9.59 -8.92
C ASN A 207 1.59 8.96 -8.61
N ALA A 208 1.94 7.94 -9.38
CA ALA A 208 3.22 7.24 -9.36
C ALA A 208 3.69 6.95 -10.80
N PRO A 209 4.96 6.58 -11.02
CA PRO A 209 5.40 6.07 -12.31
C PRO A 209 4.58 4.85 -12.73
N LEU A 210 4.26 4.76 -14.02
CA LEU A 210 3.57 3.60 -14.58
C LEU A 210 4.31 2.30 -14.22
N GLY A 211 3.56 1.30 -13.77
CA GLY A 211 4.06 -0.01 -13.40
C GLY A 211 4.48 -0.16 -11.93
N LEU A 212 4.34 0.87 -11.08
CA LEU A 212 4.66 0.76 -9.65
C LEU A 212 3.89 -0.39 -8.97
N ASP A 213 2.58 -0.44 -9.18
CA ASP A 213 1.70 -1.44 -8.57
C ASP A 213 2.02 -2.84 -9.08
N SER A 214 2.11 -3.00 -10.41
CA SER A 214 2.46 -4.27 -11.06
C SER A 214 3.83 -4.79 -10.59
N ALA A 215 4.84 -3.92 -10.51
CA ALA A 215 6.16 -4.28 -10.01
C ALA A 215 6.14 -4.65 -8.51
N SER A 216 5.36 -3.94 -7.69
CA SER A 216 5.21 -4.22 -6.25
C SER A 216 4.54 -5.58 -6.01
N LEU A 217 3.48 -5.89 -6.75
CA LEU A 217 2.78 -7.17 -6.66
C LEU A 217 3.66 -8.33 -7.17
N TRP A 218 4.37 -8.13 -8.29
CA TRP A 218 5.33 -9.11 -8.80
C TRP A 218 6.46 -9.38 -7.78
N ALA A 219 7.05 -8.33 -7.22
CA ALA A 219 8.08 -8.43 -6.19
C ALA A 219 7.59 -9.16 -4.93
N SER A 220 6.32 -8.96 -4.57
CA SER A 220 5.64 -9.67 -3.47
C SER A 220 5.30 -11.13 -3.78
N SER A 221 5.41 -11.53 -5.05
CA SER A 221 5.14 -12.89 -5.56
C SER A 221 6.40 -13.70 -5.84
N LEU A 222 7.59 -13.06 -5.83
CA LEU A 222 8.86 -13.67 -6.29
C LEU A 222 9.29 -14.93 -5.54
N ALA A 223 8.79 -15.17 -4.32
CA ALA A 223 9.06 -16.39 -3.57
C ALA A 223 8.31 -17.61 -4.15
N VAL A 224 7.30 -17.39 -4.99
CA VAL A 224 6.48 -18.41 -5.64
C VAL A 224 6.56 -18.19 -7.17
N PRO A 225 7.49 -18.86 -7.88
CA PRO A 225 7.78 -18.56 -9.29
C PRO A 225 6.54 -18.56 -10.19
N ALA A 226 5.67 -19.56 -10.07
CA ALA A 226 4.45 -19.66 -10.87
C ALA A 226 3.49 -18.48 -10.64
N LEU A 227 3.46 -17.93 -9.42
CA LEU A 227 2.65 -16.75 -9.09
C LEU A 227 3.27 -15.48 -9.67
N ALA A 228 4.59 -15.32 -9.55
CA ALA A 228 5.31 -14.20 -10.18
C ALA A 228 5.14 -14.21 -11.71
N ASP A 229 5.22 -15.38 -12.35
CA ASP A 229 4.97 -15.54 -13.78
C ASP A 229 3.53 -15.19 -14.15
N ARG A 230 2.55 -15.56 -13.31
CA ARG A 230 1.15 -15.17 -13.54
C ARG A 230 0.96 -13.65 -13.43
N VAL A 231 1.48 -12.99 -12.40
CA VAL A 231 1.42 -11.52 -12.27
C VAL A 231 2.09 -10.85 -13.47
N TRP A 232 3.24 -11.37 -13.90
CA TRP A 232 3.93 -10.86 -15.09
C TRP A 232 3.08 -10.97 -16.35
N HIS A 233 2.41 -12.10 -16.55
CA HIS A 233 1.52 -12.32 -17.69
C HIS A 233 0.31 -11.38 -17.68
N GLU A 234 -0.35 -11.25 -16.53
CA GLU A 234 -1.55 -10.41 -16.37
C GLU A 234 -1.28 -8.92 -16.63
N ARG A 235 -0.10 -8.45 -16.21
CA ARG A 235 0.31 -7.04 -16.35
C ARG A 235 1.42 -6.83 -17.39
N TRP A 236 1.50 -7.71 -18.39
CA TRP A 236 2.60 -7.73 -19.38
C TRP A 236 2.88 -6.35 -20.00
N SER A 237 1.83 -5.60 -20.35
CA SER A 237 1.94 -4.27 -20.96
C SER A 237 2.67 -3.26 -20.07
N ASP A 238 2.53 -3.38 -18.76
CA ASP A 238 3.24 -2.51 -17.81
C ASP A 238 4.73 -2.85 -17.85
N PHE A 239 5.07 -4.13 -17.72
CA PHE A 239 6.45 -4.64 -17.69
C PHE A 239 7.23 -4.44 -18.99
N GLU A 240 6.57 -4.46 -20.15
CA GLU A 240 7.23 -4.24 -21.44
C GLU A 240 7.66 -2.76 -21.61
N SER A 241 6.92 -1.86 -21.00
CA SER A 241 7.14 -0.43 -21.12
C SER A 241 8.41 0.07 -20.41
N ARG A 242 8.96 1.20 -20.86
CA ARG A 242 10.19 1.76 -20.27
C ARG A 242 10.03 2.12 -18.79
N ASP A 243 8.95 2.83 -18.42
CA ASP A 243 8.70 3.19 -17.02
C ASP A 243 8.41 1.96 -16.16
N GLY A 244 7.71 0.94 -16.67
CA GLY A 244 7.47 -0.30 -15.93
C GLY A 244 8.74 -1.14 -15.73
N LYS A 245 9.68 -1.12 -16.68
CA LYS A 245 11.04 -1.65 -16.49
C LYS A 245 11.78 -0.93 -15.36
N LEU A 246 11.71 0.41 -15.33
CA LEU A 246 12.28 1.20 -14.24
C LEU A 246 11.61 0.88 -12.90
N MET A 247 10.29 0.69 -12.87
CA MET A 247 9.56 0.28 -11.65
C MET A 247 9.88 -1.14 -11.20
N THR A 248 10.16 -2.04 -12.14
CA THR A 248 10.68 -3.38 -11.82
C THR A 248 12.04 -3.28 -11.14
N LEU A 249 12.94 -2.43 -11.66
CA LEU A 249 14.23 -2.16 -10.99
C LEU A 249 14.04 -1.47 -9.64
N PHE A 250 13.11 -0.54 -9.52
CA PHE A 250 12.78 0.10 -8.25
C PHE A 250 12.33 -0.94 -7.21
N ALA A 251 11.43 -1.86 -7.57
CA ALA A 251 11.01 -2.94 -6.69
C ALA A 251 12.16 -3.90 -6.34
N CYS A 252 13.00 -4.28 -7.33
CA CYS A 252 14.20 -5.08 -7.09
C CYS A 252 15.20 -4.39 -6.15
N SER A 253 15.33 -3.06 -6.22
CA SER A 253 16.23 -2.29 -5.35
C SER A 253 15.86 -2.40 -3.87
N LYS A 254 14.55 -2.57 -3.58
CA LYS A 254 14.05 -2.79 -2.22
C LYS A 254 14.37 -4.20 -1.71
N ILE A 255 14.39 -5.19 -2.60
CA ILE A 255 14.73 -6.58 -2.27
C ILE A 255 16.24 -6.76 -2.12
N LEU A 256 17.02 -6.19 -3.03
CA LEU A 256 18.47 -6.34 -3.12
C LEU A 256 19.25 -5.25 -2.36
N GLY A 257 18.53 -4.37 -1.66
CA GLY A 257 19.09 -3.24 -0.95
C GLY A 257 19.96 -3.63 0.26
N PRO A 258 20.54 -2.65 0.95
CA PRO A 258 21.51 -2.86 2.03
C PRO A 258 20.95 -3.62 3.26
N TYR A 259 19.62 -3.72 3.39
CA TYR A 259 18.94 -4.40 4.48
C TYR A 259 18.33 -5.75 4.07
N ALA A 260 18.71 -6.27 2.91
CA ALA A 260 18.29 -7.57 2.43
C ALA A 260 18.60 -8.68 3.44
N HIS A 261 17.59 -9.48 3.80
CA HIS A 261 17.82 -10.67 4.62
C HIS A 261 18.51 -11.74 3.76
N PRO A 262 19.67 -12.31 4.15
CA PRO A 262 20.43 -13.22 3.30
C PRO A 262 19.66 -14.46 2.83
N GLU A 263 18.66 -14.89 3.60
CA GLU A 263 17.83 -16.06 3.31
C GLU A 263 16.50 -15.70 2.62
N ASP A 264 16.31 -14.44 2.20
CA ASP A 264 15.10 -14.06 1.46
C ASP A 264 15.05 -14.81 0.10
N PRO A 265 14.04 -15.67 -0.13
CA PRO A 265 13.96 -16.48 -1.35
C PRO A 265 13.83 -15.65 -2.64
N ARG A 266 13.52 -14.36 -2.52
CA ARG A 266 13.34 -13.45 -3.65
C ARG A 266 14.65 -12.89 -4.20
N LEU A 267 15.78 -13.03 -3.49
CA LEU A 267 17.06 -12.42 -3.88
C LEU A 267 17.54 -12.89 -5.26
N GLU A 268 17.63 -14.21 -5.48
CA GLU A 268 18.11 -14.76 -6.75
C GLU A 268 17.17 -14.43 -7.92
N PRO A 269 15.83 -14.61 -7.81
CA PRO A 269 14.90 -14.16 -8.83
C PRO A 269 15.00 -12.66 -9.15
N ALA A 270 15.06 -11.79 -8.12
CA ALA A 270 15.16 -10.35 -8.29
C ALA A 270 16.46 -9.96 -9.02
N ARG A 271 17.59 -10.60 -8.68
CA ARG A 271 18.87 -10.34 -9.35
C ARG A 271 18.83 -10.71 -10.83
N ARG A 272 18.31 -11.90 -11.15
CA ARG A 272 18.18 -12.35 -12.55
C ARG A 272 17.30 -11.39 -13.37
N MET A 273 16.17 -10.97 -12.82
CA MET A 273 15.29 -10.02 -13.49
C MET A 273 15.98 -8.66 -13.68
N ALA A 274 16.63 -8.13 -12.64
CA ALA A 274 17.32 -6.85 -12.73
C ALA A 274 18.40 -6.87 -13.83
N GLU A 275 19.20 -7.93 -13.93
CA GLU A 275 20.20 -8.09 -15.00
C GLU A 275 19.58 -8.11 -16.40
N GLN A 276 18.43 -8.78 -16.57
CA GLN A 276 17.72 -8.83 -17.85
C GLN A 276 17.18 -7.45 -18.24
N ILE A 277 16.53 -6.75 -17.30
CA ILE A 277 15.97 -5.42 -17.54
C ILE A 277 17.06 -4.40 -17.84
N ILE A 278 18.18 -4.41 -17.11
CA ILE A 278 19.31 -3.50 -17.35
C ILE A 278 19.87 -3.70 -18.76
N LYS A 279 20.08 -4.96 -19.19
CA LYS A 279 20.52 -5.26 -20.56
C LYS A 279 19.55 -4.72 -21.60
N GLY A 280 18.24 -4.87 -21.36
CA GLY A 280 17.20 -4.34 -22.24
C GLY A 280 17.20 -2.82 -22.33
N LEU A 281 17.37 -2.12 -21.21
CA LEU A 281 17.42 -0.65 -21.14
C LEU A 281 18.70 -0.04 -21.71
N GLN A 282 19.80 -0.80 -21.76
CA GLN A 282 21.06 -0.36 -22.37
C GLN A 282 21.11 -0.60 -23.89
N ALA A 283 20.28 -1.51 -24.41
CA ALA A 283 20.26 -1.89 -25.81
C ALA A 283 19.28 -1.06 -26.67
N GLY A 284 18.31 -0.39 -26.05
CA GLY A 284 17.37 0.52 -26.69
C GLY A 284 17.78 1.97 -26.53
#